data_AF-A0A521E258-F1
#
_entry.id   AF-A0A521E258-F1
#
_cell.length_a   1.000
_cell.length_b   1.000
_cell.length_c   1.000
_cell.angle_alpha   90.00
_cell.angle_beta   90.00
_cell.angle_gamma   90.00
#
_symmetry.space_group_name_H-M   'P 1'
#
loop_
_entity.id
_entity.type
_entity.pdbx_description
1 polymer ?
#
loop_
_entity_poly.entity_id
_entity_poly.type
_entity_poly.pdbx_seq_one_letter_code
_entity_poly.pdbx_strand_id
1 'polypeptide(L)'
;MPPLPSAVLEDPRYRVPAASPADTGLAWLRSQVPRFCDGPEHTRRRGAVDALLTAVTVIPNLAADPTVALLEACGLPAGCRDDVALVAAAYQPHAPQSPDADAALERLVAACGGRGRTTAARLCLLVQAHAAMEALVAQLRTGAAGPPVPVTRRVAPDGTTVEVDLADAPFGRGPHACPGRALAEAWAEVLA
;
A
#
# COMPACT_ATOMS: atom_id res chain seq x y z
N MET A 1 23.82 -9.89 3.58
CA MET A 1 24.09 -8.69 4.39
C MET A 1 22.96 -8.55 5.39
N PRO A 2 23.22 -8.12 6.63
CA PRO A 2 22.15 -7.81 7.57
C PRO A 2 21.31 -6.63 7.04
N PRO A 3 20.00 -6.57 7.35
CA PRO A 3 19.18 -5.40 7.05
C PRO A 3 19.74 -4.13 7.70
N LEU A 4 19.58 -3.00 7.01
CA LEU A 4 19.93 -1.68 7.55
C LEU A 4 18.87 -1.19 8.56
N PRO A 5 19.21 -0.28 9.49
CA PRO A 5 18.22 0.28 10.42
C PRO A 5 17.20 1.18 9.71
N SER A 6 15.99 1.30 10.25
CA SER A 6 14.89 2.08 9.66
C SER A 6 15.19 3.58 9.49
N ALA A 7 16.20 4.12 10.19
CA ALA A 7 16.64 5.51 10.02
C ALA A 7 17.02 5.85 8.56
N VAL A 8 17.44 4.87 7.75
CA VAL A 8 17.76 5.08 6.33
C VAL A 8 16.52 5.43 5.49
N LEU A 9 15.30 5.17 5.99
CA LEU A 9 14.05 5.50 5.28
C LEU A 9 13.82 7.01 5.13
N GLU A 10 14.50 7.82 5.95
CA GLU A 10 14.45 9.28 5.93
C GLU A 10 15.66 9.92 5.24
N ASP A 11 16.69 9.11 4.92
CA ASP A 11 17.87 9.57 4.20
C ASP A 11 17.59 9.61 2.68
N PRO A 12 17.58 10.79 2.04
CA PRO A 12 17.24 10.94 0.63
C PRO A 12 18.22 10.24 -0.32
N ARG A 13 19.39 9.80 0.16
CA ARG A 13 20.35 9.01 -0.62
C ARG A 13 19.93 7.56 -0.79
N TYR A 14 19.03 7.06 0.06
CA TYR A 14 18.43 5.73 -0.04
C TYR A 14 17.08 5.82 -0.74
N ARG A 15 17.07 5.53 -2.03
CA ARG A 15 15.89 5.71 -2.89
C ARG A 15 14.97 4.50 -2.87
N VAL A 16 13.71 4.68 -3.25
CA VAL A 16 12.83 3.51 -3.48
C VAL A 16 13.17 2.84 -4.81
N PRO A 17 13.08 1.49 -4.90
CA PRO A 17 13.18 0.82 -6.18
C PRO A 17 12.07 1.30 -7.12
N ALA A 18 12.46 1.85 -8.27
CA ALA A 18 11.52 2.35 -9.26
C ALA A 18 10.77 1.22 -9.95
N ALA A 19 9.47 1.41 -10.19
CA ALA A 19 8.68 0.51 -11.03
C ALA A 19 8.89 0.83 -12.52
N SER A 20 9.01 -0.20 -13.35
CA SER A 20 9.02 -0.05 -14.81
C SER A 20 7.69 0.53 -15.30
N PRO A 21 7.70 1.51 -16.23
CA PRO A 21 6.49 2.00 -16.86
C PRO A 21 5.73 0.90 -17.60
N ALA A 22 4.40 0.94 -17.54
CA ALA A 22 3.52 0.06 -18.31
C ALA A 22 2.13 0.68 -18.46
N ASP A 23 1.38 0.20 -19.46
CA ASP A 23 0.05 0.72 -19.80
C ASP A 23 -1.10 -0.10 -19.18
N THR A 24 -0.82 -1.31 -18.72
CA THR A 24 -1.82 -2.22 -18.12
C THR A 24 -1.33 -2.98 -16.89
N GLY A 25 -2.27 -3.62 -16.18
CA GLY A 25 -1.99 -4.52 -15.06
C GLY A 25 -1.26 -3.86 -13.90
N LEU A 26 -0.71 -4.69 -13.02
CA LEU A 26 -0.02 -4.27 -11.80
C LEU A 26 1.19 -3.41 -12.11
N ALA A 27 1.86 -3.66 -13.23
CA ALA A 27 2.95 -2.84 -13.72
C ALA A 27 2.49 -1.39 -13.95
N TRP A 28 1.32 -1.18 -14.57
CA TRP A 28 0.74 0.15 -14.69
C TRP A 28 0.51 0.76 -13.32
N LEU A 29 -0.19 0.09 -12.40
CA LEU A 29 -0.49 0.66 -11.08
C LEU A 29 0.80 1.07 -10.37
N ARG A 30 1.79 0.18 -10.29
CA ARG A 30 3.09 0.47 -9.66
C ARG A 30 3.79 1.67 -10.30
N SER A 31 3.71 1.81 -11.62
CA SER A 31 4.29 2.95 -12.33
C SER A 31 3.59 4.28 -12.05
N GLN A 32 2.37 4.28 -11.50
CA GLN A 32 1.52 5.46 -11.29
C GLN A 32 1.37 5.89 -9.82
N VAL A 33 1.90 5.13 -8.87
CA VAL A 33 1.73 5.36 -7.41
C VAL A 33 2.99 5.97 -6.77
N PRO A 34 2.88 6.64 -5.61
CA PRO A 34 4.04 7.23 -4.94
C PRO A 34 5.01 6.18 -4.40
N ARG A 35 4.53 4.97 -4.05
CA ARG A 35 5.33 3.93 -3.38
C ARG A 35 6.62 3.52 -4.12
N PHE A 36 6.65 3.71 -5.44
CA PHE A 36 7.75 3.26 -6.31
C PHE A 36 8.39 4.42 -7.09
N CYS A 37 8.32 5.65 -6.57
CA CYS A 37 9.06 6.78 -7.12
C CYS A 37 9.51 7.75 -6.02
N ASP A 38 10.46 8.62 -6.34
CA ASP A 38 10.96 9.68 -5.45
C ASP A 38 10.80 11.06 -6.11
N GLY A 39 11.11 12.12 -5.35
CA GLY A 39 11.19 13.49 -5.87
C GLY A 39 9.84 14.13 -6.21
N PRO A 40 9.80 15.08 -7.17
CA PRO A 40 8.58 15.84 -7.48
C PRO A 40 7.38 14.97 -7.90
N GLU A 41 7.65 13.86 -8.59
CA GLU A 41 6.61 12.93 -8.99
C GLU A 41 6.01 12.18 -7.80
N HIS A 42 6.85 11.77 -6.85
CA HIS A 42 6.37 11.26 -5.57
C HIS A 42 5.46 12.27 -4.87
N THR A 43 5.93 13.52 -4.70
CA THR A 43 5.15 14.56 -4.02
C THR A 43 3.77 14.76 -4.67
N ARG A 44 3.69 14.80 -5.99
CA ARG A 44 2.43 14.94 -6.72
C ARG A 44 1.49 13.76 -6.48
N ARG A 45 1.98 12.54 -6.62
CA ARG A 45 1.17 11.32 -6.46
C ARG A 45 0.76 11.11 -5.00
N ARG A 46 1.65 11.40 -4.07
CA ARG A 46 1.40 11.34 -2.62
C ARG A 46 0.34 12.35 -2.21
N GLY A 47 0.42 13.60 -2.69
CA GLY A 47 -0.60 14.61 -2.45
C GLY A 47 -2.01 14.19 -2.92
N ALA A 48 -2.11 13.45 -4.04
CA ALA A 48 -3.40 12.91 -4.49
C ALA A 48 -3.95 11.81 -3.55
N VAL A 49 -3.08 10.96 -3.01
CA VAL A 49 -3.46 9.94 -2.02
C VAL A 49 -3.86 10.60 -0.69
N ASP A 50 -3.12 11.58 -0.23
CA ASP A 50 -3.41 12.28 1.04
C ASP A 50 -4.70 13.11 0.96
N ALA A 51 -4.96 13.76 -0.19
CA ALA A 51 -6.22 14.45 -0.44
C ALA A 51 -7.41 13.48 -0.45
N LEU A 52 -7.25 12.30 -1.05
CA LEU A 52 -8.26 11.25 -0.98
C LEU A 52 -8.47 10.78 0.46
N LEU A 53 -7.40 10.50 1.21
CA LEU A 53 -7.47 10.06 2.60
C LEU A 53 -8.21 11.07 3.50
N THR A 54 -8.04 12.37 3.25
CA THR A 54 -8.74 13.43 3.97
C THR A 54 -10.22 13.52 3.59
N ALA A 55 -10.57 13.18 2.35
CA ALA A 55 -11.95 13.23 1.85
C ALA A 55 -12.77 11.99 2.25
N VAL A 56 -12.12 10.86 2.49
CA VAL A 56 -12.77 9.59 2.81
C VAL A 56 -13.00 9.49 4.32
N THR A 57 -14.23 9.21 4.73
CA THR A 57 -14.58 8.92 6.13
C THR A 57 -14.92 7.45 6.28
N VAL A 58 -14.10 6.72 7.04
CA VAL A 58 -14.38 5.33 7.44
C VAL A 58 -14.49 5.29 8.94
N ILE A 59 -15.60 4.75 9.44
CA ILE A 59 -15.83 4.55 10.87
C ILE A 59 -15.64 3.05 11.16
N PRO A 60 -14.57 2.65 11.88
CA PRO A 60 -14.36 1.27 12.26
C PRO A 60 -15.53 0.69 13.04
N ASN A 61 -15.90 -0.56 12.74
CA ASN A 61 -17.06 -1.23 13.33
C ASN A 61 -16.86 -2.75 13.33
N LEU A 62 -17.01 -3.40 14.49
CA LEU A 62 -16.91 -4.85 14.67
C LEU A 62 -17.71 -5.69 13.66
N ALA A 63 -18.85 -5.19 13.19
CA ALA A 63 -19.73 -5.93 12.29
C ALA A 63 -19.39 -5.79 10.79
N ALA A 64 -18.44 -4.93 10.42
CA ALA A 64 -18.13 -4.62 9.03
C ALA A 64 -16.76 -5.17 8.60
N ASP A 65 -16.65 -5.56 7.32
CA ASP A 65 -15.35 -5.86 6.71
C ASP A 65 -14.59 -4.53 6.47
N PRO A 66 -13.35 -4.39 6.97
CA PRO A 66 -12.60 -3.14 6.86
C PRO A 66 -12.33 -2.69 5.42
N THR A 67 -12.14 -3.65 4.51
CA THR A 67 -11.87 -3.38 3.09
C THR A 67 -13.16 -2.94 2.39
N VAL A 68 -14.28 -3.58 2.70
CA VAL A 68 -15.60 -3.18 2.19
C VAL A 68 -15.93 -1.75 2.63
N ALA A 69 -15.74 -1.43 3.91
CA ALA A 69 -16.01 -0.08 4.40
C ALA A 69 -15.18 0.99 3.66
N LEU A 70 -13.91 0.70 3.37
CA LEU A 70 -13.05 1.60 2.60
C LEU A 70 -13.45 1.69 1.11
N LEU A 71 -13.89 0.58 0.50
CA LEU A 71 -14.42 0.57 -0.87
C LEU A 71 -15.64 1.48 -0.99
N GLU A 72 -16.61 1.31 -0.10
CA GLU A 72 -17.85 2.09 -0.08
C GLU A 72 -17.56 3.58 0.15
N ALA A 73 -16.66 3.90 1.08
CA ALA A 73 -16.25 5.28 1.33
C ALA A 73 -15.47 5.91 0.15
N CYS A 74 -14.88 5.09 -0.72
CA CYS A 74 -14.29 5.52 -1.99
C CYS A 74 -15.31 5.58 -3.15
N GLY A 75 -16.58 5.26 -2.91
CA GLY A 75 -17.64 5.21 -3.91
C GLY A 75 -17.53 3.99 -4.84
N LEU A 76 -16.95 2.89 -4.37
CA LEU A 76 -16.78 1.64 -5.13
C LEU A 76 -17.69 0.52 -4.58
N PRO A 77 -18.09 -0.45 -5.42
CA PRO A 77 -18.93 -1.55 -4.99
C PRO A 77 -18.24 -2.46 -3.96
N ALA A 78 -18.99 -2.89 -2.94
CA ALA A 78 -18.53 -3.89 -1.96
C ALA A 78 -18.03 -5.20 -2.61
N GLY A 79 -18.63 -5.59 -3.75
CA GLY A 79 -18.24 -6.77 -4.52
C GLY A 79 -16.80 -6.74 -5.08
N CYS A 80 -16.11 -5.59 -5.00
CA CYS A 80 -14.71 -5.46 -5.39
C CYS A 80 -13.71 -5.95 -4.32
N ARG A 81 -14.17 -6.39 -3.14
CA ARG A 81 -13.30 -6.78 -2.01
C ARG A 81 -12.26 -7.83 -2.39
N ASP A 82 -12.66 -8.88 -3.09
CA ASP A 82 -11.73 -9.97 -3.45
C ASP A 82 -10.75 -9.55 -4.54
N ASP A 83 -11.15 -8.65 -5.43
CA ASP A 83 -10.24 -8.04 -6.41
C ASP A 83 -9.17 -7.20 -5.69
N VAL A 84 -9.53 -6.44 -4.66
CA VAL A 84 -8.56 -5.69 -3.84
C VAL A 84 -7.58 -6.66 -3.16
N ALA A 85 -8.07 -7.76 -2.60
CA ALA A 85 -7.23 -8.76 -1.95
C ALA A 85 -6.22 -9.41 -2.91
N LEU A 86 -6.68 -9.80 -4.11
CA LEU A 86 -5.82 -10.36 -5.17
C LEU A 86 -4.72 -9.37 -5.59
N VAL A 87 -5.11 -8.12 -5.85
CA VAL A 87 -4.16 -7.06 -6.25
C VAL A 87 -3.18 -6.78 -5.11
N ALA A 88 -3.64 -6.73 -3.87
CA ALA A 88 -2.78 -6.47 -2.71
C ALA A 88 -1.74 -7.57 -2.48
N ALA A 89 -2.14 -8.84 -2.61
CA ALA A 89 -1.25 -9.99 -2.51
C ALA A 89 -0.11 -9.94 -3.55
N ALA A 90 -0.41 -9.45 -4.75
CA ALA A 90 0.55 -9.31 -5.82
C ALA A 90 1.20 -7.92 -5.89
N TYR A 91 0.85 -6.93 -5.05
CA TYR A 91 1.21 -5.52 -5.26
C TYR A 91 2.71 -5.22 -5.24
N GLN A 92 3.48 -5.92 -4.41
CA GLN A 92 4.94 -5.73 -4.38
C GLN A 92 5.59 -6.36 -5.63
N PRO A 93 6.57 -5.70 -6.27
CA PRO A 93 7.24 -6.23 -7.47
C PRO A 93 7.91 -7.60 -7.30
N HIS A 94 8.21 -7.99 -6.06
CA HIS A 94 8.87 -9.25 -5.70
C HIS A 94 7.89 -10.30 -5.14
N ALA A 95 6.61 -9.96 -4.97
CA ALA A 95 5.59 -10.93 -4.64
C ALA A 95 5.31 -11.84 -5.85
N PRO A 96 4.76 -13.05 -5.67
CA PRO A 96 4.27 -13.85 -6.77
C PRO A 96 3.29 -13.04 -7.63
N GLN A 97 3.59 -12.97 -8.93
CA GLN A 97 2.73 -12.30 -9.91
C GLN A 97 1.78 -13.33 -10.53
N SER A 98 0.53 -12.93 -10.80
CA SER A 98 -0.44 -13.81 -11.45
C SER A 98 -1.29 -13.04 -12.48
N PRO A 99 -1.68 -13.69 -13.60
CA PRO A 99 -2.64 -13.12 -14.53
C PRO A 99 -3.98 -12.76 -13.88
N ASP A 100 -4.39 -13.51 -12.86
CA ASP A 100 -5.63 -13.24 -12.12
C ASP A 100 -5.57 -11.93 -11.33
N ALA A 101 -4.40 -11.57 -10.78
CA ALA A 101 -4.22 -10.30 -10.09
C ALA A 101 -4.21 -9.12 -11.08
N ASP A 102 -3.65 -9.29 -12.27
CA ASP A 102 -3.76 -8.30 -13.34
C ASP A 102 -5.22 -8.15 -13.79
N ALA A 103 -5.95 -9.24 -14.00
CA ALA A 103 -7.36 -9.20 -14.37
C ALA A 103 -8.24 -8.56 -13.29
N ALA A 104 -7.96 -8.83 -12.00
CA ALA A 104 -8.62 -8.16 -10.87
C ALA A 104 -8.36 -6.65 -10.89
N LEU A 105 -7.12 -6.23 -11.15
CA LEU A 105 -6.81 -4.82 -11.28
C LEU A 105 -7.56 -4.15 -12.45
N GLU A 106 -7.69 -4.83 -13.59
CA GLU A 106 -8.48 -4.30 -14.71
C GLU A 106 -9.95 -4.08 -14.34
N ARG A 107 -10.56 -5.00 -13.58
CA ARG A 107 -11.93 -4.82 -13.06
C ARG A 107 -12.03 -3.63 -12.11
N LEU A 108 -11.08 -3.46 -11.21
CA LEU A 108 -11.04 -2.31 -10.29
C LEU A 108 -10.88 -0.99 -11.05
N VAL A 109 -10.03 -0.96 -12.09
CA VAL A 109 -9.85 0.21 -12.96
C VAL A 109 -11.14 0.54 -13.69
N ALA A 110 -11.85 -0.45 -14.22
CA ALA A 110 -13.16 -0.26 -14.83
C ALA A 110 -14.19 0.28 -13.82
N ALA A 111 -14.24 -0.26 -12.60
CA ALA A 111 -15.10 0.23 -11.53
C ALA A 111 -14.78 1.69 -11.12
N CYS A 112 -13.53 2.12 -11.29
CA CYS A 112 -13.12 3.51 -11.08
C CYS A 112 -13.42 4.45 -12.27
N GLY A 113 -13.96 3.94 -13.38
CA GLY A 113 -14.25 4.71 -14.59
C GLY A 113 -13.08 4.82 -15.57
N GLY A 114 -12.06 3.98 -15.45
CA GLY A 114 -10.91 3.92 -16.35
C GLY A 114 -9.60 4.39 -15.73
N ARG A 115 -8.54 4.38 -16.54
CA ARG A 115 -7.19 4.75 -16.08
C ARG A 115 -7.04 6.25 -15.93
N GLY A 116 -6.43 6.65 -14.82
CA GLY A 116 -6.08 8.04 -14.56
C GLY A 116 -5.42 8.20 -13.20
N ARG A 117 -4.96 9.42 -12.91
CA ARG A 117 -4.29 9.74 -11.65
C ARG A 117 -5.20 9.49 -10.44
N THR A 118 -6.48 9.86 -10.54
CA THR A 118 -7.47 9.62 -9.47
C THR A 118 -7.67 8.12 -9.21
N THR A 119 -7.78 7.31 -10.27
CA THR A 119 -7.88 5.86 -10.16
C THR A 119 -6.63 5.27 -9.50
N ALA A 120 -5.44 5.66 -9.93
CA ALA A 120 -4.19 5.20 -9.31
C ALA A 120 -4.11 5.57 -7.82
N ALA A 121 -4.53 6.78 -7.43
CA ALA A 121 -4.55 7.19 -6.02
C ALA A 121 -5.54 6.36 -5.18
N ARG A 122 -6.75 6.11 -5.69
CA ARG A 122 -7.74 5.25 -5.02
C ARG A 122 -7.22 3.83 -4.82
N LEU A 123 -6.71 3.22 -5.88
CA LEU A 123 -6.19 1.85 -5.83
C LEU A 123 -4.94 1.75 -4.94
N CYS A 124 -4.08 2.77 -4.95
CA CYS A 124 -2.94 2.88 -4.03
C CYS A 124 -3.37 2.85 -2.57
N LEU A 125 -4.39 3.65 -2.22
CA LEU A 125 -4.93 3.69 -0.86
C LEU A 125 -5.56 2.35 -0.48
N LEU A 126 -6.47 1.83 -1.31
CA LEU A 126 -7.18 0.57 -1.07
C LEU A 126 -6.22 -0.59 -0.84
N VAL A 127 -5.26 -0.78 -1.74
CA VAL A 127 -4.32 -1.89 -1.69
C VAL A 127 -3.40 -1.80 -0.47
N GLN A 128 -2.87 -0.62 -0.17
CA GLN A 128 -1.97 -0.47 0.98
C GLN A 128 -2.71 -0.51 2.32
N ALA A 129 -3.93 0.03 2.39
CA ALA A 129 -4.77 -0.06 3.58
C ALA A 129 -5.22 -1.50 3.83
N HIS A 130 -5.68 -2.22 2.80
CA HIS A 130 -6.04 -3.63 2.90
C HIS A 130 -4.87 -4.45 3.46
N ALA A 131 -3.68 -4.34 2.87
CA ALA A 131 -2.50 -5.06 3.34
C ALA A 131 -2.11 -4.69 4.78
N ALA A 132 -2.21 -3.41 5.15
CA ALA A 132 -1.92 -2.95 6.52
C ALA A 132 -2.92 -3.53 7.53
N MET A 133 -4.22 -3.52 7.21
CA MET A 133 -5.29 -4.04 8.05
C MET A 133 -5.19 -5.56 8.23
N GLU A 134 -5.06 -6.32 7.14
CA GLU A 134 -4.90 -7.78 7.20
C GLU A 134 -3.70 -8.18 8.05
N ALA A 135 -2.58 -7.48 7.87
CA ALA A 135 -1.36 -7.81 8.59
C ALA A 135 -1.46 -7.48 10.10
N LEU A 136 -2.08 -6.35 10.48
CA LEU A 136 -2.36 -6.06 11.90
C LEU A 136 -3.35 -7.05 12.52
N VAL A 137 -4.45 -7.36 11.83
CA VAL A 137 -5.46 -8.32 12.32
C VAL A 137 -4.83 -9.71 12.52
N ALA A 138 -3.97 -10.15 11.60
CA ALA A 138 -3.24 -11.40 11.74
C ALA A 138 -2.30 -11.39 12.96
N GLN A 139 -1.62 -10.28 13.23
CA GLN A 139 -0.78 -10.14 14.41
C GLN A 139 -1.58 -10.20 15.71
N LEU A 140 -2.68 -9.46 15.80
CA LEU A 140 -3.57 -9.48 16.98
C LEU A 140 -4.07 -10.90 17.27
N ARG A 141 -4.51 -11.63 16.24
CA ARG A 141 -5.01 -13.01 16.39
C ARG A 141 -3.94 -13.99 16.85
N THR A 142 -2.68 -13.79 16.43
CA THR A 142 -1.57 -14.72 16.72
C THR A 142 -0.75 -14.32 17.95
N GLY A 143 -0.94 -13.10 18.47
CA GLY A 143 -0.10 -12.53 19.52
C GLY A 143 1.36 -12.34 19.09
N ALA A 144 1.63 -12.32 17.77
CA ALA A 144 2.98 -12.24 17.24
C ALA A 144 3.61 -10.87 17.56
N ALA A 145 4.80 -10.89 18.17
CA ALA A 145 5.60 -9.70 18.40
C ALA A 145 6.33 -9.27 17.12
N GLY A 146 6.56 -7.96 16.97
CA GLY A 146 7.28 -7.38 15.83
C GLY A 146 6.34 -6.74 14.79
N PRO A 147 6.88 -6.23 13.67
CA PRO A 147 6.09 -5.57 12.64
C PRO A 147 5.41 -6.59 11.71
N PRO A 148 4.23 -6.28 11.15
CA PRO A 148 3.55 -7.21 10.24
C PRO A 148 4.34 -7.47 8.95
N VAL A 149 5.12 -6.47 8.53
CA VAL A 149 6.10 -6.57 7.45
C VAL A 149 7.48 -6.35 8.08
N PRO A 150 8.36 -7.37 8.11
CA PRO A 150 9.64 -7.30 8.83
C PRO A 150 10.68 -6.43 8.12
N VAL A 151 10.65 -6.39 6.80
CA VAL A 151 11.65 -5.67 6.00
C VAL A 151 11.05 -4.94 4.82
N THR A 152 11.67 -3.83 4.43
CA THR A 152 11.45 -3.18 3.13
C THR A 152 12.76 -3.09 2.34
N ARG A 153 12.72 -2.55 1.12
CA ARG A 153 13.90 -2.42 0.25
C ARG A 153 14.17 -0.97 -0.14
N ARG A 154 15.45 -0.65 -0.31
CA ARG A 154 15.95 0.63 -0.83
C ARG A 154 17.07 0.39 -1.83
N VAL A 155 17.27 1.35 -2.72
CA VAL A 155 18.47 1.45 -3.55
C VAL A 155 19.46 2.34 -2.80
N ALA A 156 20.58 1.76 -2.38
CA ALA A 156 21.66 2.46 -1.69
C ALA A 156 22.42 3.42 -2.63
N PRO A 157 23.26 4.31 -2.10
CA PRO A 157 23.99 5.30 -2.91
C PRO A 157 24.92 4.69 -3.96
N ASP A 158 25.39 3.47 -3.73
CA ASP A 158 26.22 2.68 -4.66
C ASP A 158 25.40 1.95 -5.73
N GLY A 159 24.07 2.12 -5.73
CA GLY A 159 23.14 1.49 -6.67
C GLY A 159 22.66 0.09 -6.27
N THR A 160 23.16 -0.47 -5.16
CA THR A 160 22.76 -1.81 -4.71
C THR A 160 21.37 -1.79 -4.05
N THR A 161 20.62 -2.89 -4.20
CA THR A 161 19.37 -3.05 -3.44
C THR A 161 19.70 -3.61 -2.06
N VAL A 162 19.28 -2.90 -1.02
CA VAL A 162 19.46 -3.27 0.39
C VAL A 162 18.11 -3.47 1.06
N GLU A 163 18.08 -4.39 2.03
CA GLU A 163 16.93 -4.56 2.91
C GLU A 163 17.05 -3.63 4.12
N VAL A 164 15.92 -3.17 4.62
CA VAL A 164 15.80 -2.26 5.76
C VAL A 164 14.85 -2.90 6.76
N ASP A 165 15.31 -3.05 7.99
CA ASP A 165 14.52 -3.56 9.12
C ASP A 165 13.40 -2.57 9.48
N LEU A 166 12.19 -3.10 9.66
CA LEU A 166 11.00 -2.35 10.04
C LEU A 166 10.58 -2.60 11.51
N ALA A 167 11.40 -3.25 12.32
CA ALA A 167 11.07 -3.58 13.71
C ALA A 167 10.59 -2.38 14.54
N ASP A 168 11.22 -1.21 14.37
CA ASP A 168 10.87 0.05 15.01
C ASP A 168 10.06 1.01 14.09
N ALA A 169 9.65 0.53 12.91
CA ALA A 169 8.95 1.28 11.87
C ALA A 169 7.94 0.38 11.13
N PRO A 170 6.93 -0.21 11.80
CA PRO A 170 6.05 -1.23 11.23
C PRO A 170 5.27 -0.78 9.98
N PHE A 171 5.07 0.54 9.84
CA PHE A 171 4.41 1.17 8.70
C PHE A 171 5.38 1.99 7.83
N GLY A 172 6.69 1.78 7.98
CA GLY A 172 7.72 2.65 7.44
C GLY A 172 7.77 4.01 8.14
N ARG A 173 8.67 4.87 7.66
CA ARG A 173 8.92 6.24 8.15
C ARG A 173 9.17 7.18 6.97
N GLY A 174 9.12 8.48 7.25
CA GLY A 174 9.40 9.53 6.27
C GLY A 174 8.39 9.61 5.11
N PRO A 175 8.81 10.11 3.94
CA PRO A 175 7.93 10.37 2.79
C PRO A 175 7.13 9.15 2.30
N HIS A 176 7.67 7.95 2.53
CA HIS A 176 7.11 6.67 2.09
C HIS A 176 6.39 5.88 3.19
N ALA A 177 6.09 6.52 4.33
CA ALA A 177 5.27 5.92 5.38
C ALA A 177 3.89 5.51 4.81
N CYS A 178 3.40 4.33 5.22
CA CYS A 178 2.17 3.73 4.72
C CYS A 178 0.98 4.68 4.94
N PRO A 179 0.24 5.06 3.87
CA PRO A 179 -0.93 5.92 4.02
C PRO A 179 -2.09 5.23 4.76
N GLY A 180 -2.11 3.89 4.79
CA GLY A 180 -3.14 3.10 5.47
C GLY A 180 -2.93 2.94 6.98
N ARG A 181 -1.85 3.47 7.55
CA ARG A 181 -1.50 3.27 8.98
C ARG A 181 -2.63 3.64 9.93
N ALA A 182 -3.11 4.88 9.87
CA ALA A 182 -4.09 5.39 10.82
C ALA A 182 -5.41 4.60 10.74
N LEU A 183 -5.83 4.23 9.53
CA LEU A 183 -7.02 3.40 9.35
C LEU A 183 -6.82 2.00 9.92
N ALA A 184 -5.65 1.39 9.68
CA ALA A 184 -5.34 0.07 10.19
C ALA A 184 -5.27 0.04 11.73
N GLU A 185 -4.64 1.04 12.34
CA GLU A 185 -4.60 1.20 13.81
C GLU A 185 -6.01 1.37 14.39
N ALA A 186 -6.87 2.19 13.78
CA ALA A 186 -8.24 2.40 14.26
C ALA A 186 -9.12 1.14 14.15
N TRP A 187 -8.92 0.31 13.12
CA TRP A 187 -9.58 -0.99 13.01
C TRP A 187 -9.03 -2.01 14.01
N ALA A 188 -7.72 -2.02 14.24
CA ALA A 188 -7.07 -2.88 15.22
C ALA A 188 -7.60 -2.62 16.64
N GLU A 189 -7.82 -1.36 17.02
CA GLU A 189 -8.40 -0.99 18.33
C GLU A 189 -9.82 -1.53 18.52
N VAL A 190 -10.62 -1.58 17.44
CA VAL A 190 -12.00 -2.08 17.50
C VAL A 190 -12.05 -3.61 17.48
N LEU A 191 -11.08 -4.27 16.83
CA LEU A 191 -11.04 -5.72 16.63
C LEU A 191 -10.28 -6.51 17.72
N ALA A 192 -9.50 -5.82 18.56
CA ALA A 192 -8.78 -6.39 19.69
C ALA A 192 -9.70 -6.67 20.89
#